data_AF-A0A0L7L5T2-F1
#
_entry.id   AF-A0A0L7L5T2-F1
#
_cell.length_a   1.000
_cell.length_b   1.000
_cell.length_c   1.000
_cell.angle_alpha   90.00
_cell.angle_beta   90.00
_cell.angle_gamma   90.00
#
_symmetry.space_group_name_H-M   'P 1'
#
loop_
_entity.id
_entity.type
_entity.pdbx_description
1 polymer ?
#
loop_
_entity_poly.entity_id
_entity_poly.type
_entity_poly.pdbx_seq_one_letter_code
_entity_poly.pdbx_strand_id
1 'polypeptide(L)'
;SGYGGNSLLGKKCFALRLGSIVGVTDPRGRKRYIAAAFPSACGKTNLAMMTPSLPGYKVECVGDDIAWMKFDKNGVLRAINPENGNITSYKPHRNGNPETKDGGVWWEGMGKAPEGLTDWKGQPWDATKNTPAAHPNSRFCTPAGQCPIIDDAWESEEGVPISAILLGGRRPEGVPLVVESRDWQHGVFMGASMRSEATAAAEHSGKVVMHDPFAMRPFFGYNFGEYLEHWLSMPQPGRKMPKIFHVNWFRKDDQGKFLWPGFGDNSRVLDWILRRCDDEPCHTETPLGNVPAADALNTDNLAALDMDKLFREDLPRAMWEELDKLRNNIKQS
;
A
#
# COMPACT_ATOMS: atom_id res chain seq x y z
N SER A 1 15.64 -22.23 -3.51
CA SER A 1 15.76 -21.30 -2.36
C SER A 1 14.69 -21.64 -1.33
N GLY A 2 14.98 -21.64 -0.04
CA GLY A 2 14.01 -21.97 1.03
C GLY A 2 13.19 -20.78 1.57
N TYR A 3 13.47 -19.57 1.10
CA TYR A 3 12.90 -18.34 1.65
C TYR A 3 11.55 -17.96 1.02
N GLY A 4 10.51 -17.87 1.86
CA GLY A 4 9.25 -17.16 1.61
C GLY A 4 8.68 -17.32 0.20
N GLY A 5 8.66 -16.23 -0.58
CA GLY A 5 8.06 -16.19 -1.92
C GLY A 5 8.67 -17.16 -2.94
N ASN A 6 9.87 -17.69 -2.69
CA ASN A 6 10.51 -18.68 -3.57
C ASN A 6 10.14 -20.13 -3.23
N SER A 7 9.55 -20.37 -2.05
CA SER A 7 9.22 -21.72 -1.55
C SER A 7 7.73 -21.89 -1.21
N LEU A 8 7.03 -20.81 -0.90
CA LEU A 8 5.58 -20.78 -0.70
C LEU A 8 4.88 -20.58 -2.04
N LEU A 9 4.82 -21.66 -2.84
CA LEU A 9 4.36 -21.61 -4.23
C LEU A 9 2.92 -21.11 -4.39
N GLY A 10 2.06 -21.38 -3.39
CA GLY A 10 0.69 -20.86 -3.37
C GLY A 10 0.60 -19.32 -3.33
N LYS A 11 1.63 -18.64 -2.83
CA LYS A 11 1.63 -17.18 -2.62
C LYS A 11 1.97 -16.42 -3.90
N LYS A 12 3.28 -16.30 -4.21
CA LYS A 12 3.74 -15.48 -5.35
C LYS A 12 3.74 -16.24 -6.67
N CYS A 13 3.91 -17.55 -6.68
CA CYS A 13 3.95 -18.31 -7.94
C CYS A 13 2.55 -18.60 -8.50
N PHE A 14 1.57 -18.85 -7.63
CA PHE A 14 0.21 -19.25 -8.04
C PHE A 14 -0.81 -18.11 -7.96
N ALA A 15 -0.91 -17.41 -6.83
CA ALA A 15 -2.09 -16.60 -6.53
C ALA A 15 -2.05 -15.15 -7.04
N LEU A 16 -1.05 -14.70 -7.77
CA LEU A 16 -0.86 -13.25 -7.93
C LEU A 16 -1.91 -12.53 -8.78
N ARG A 17 -2.67 -11.65 -8.10
CA ARG A 17 -3.41 -10.47 -8.57
C ARG A 17 -3.41 -9.44 -7.41
N LEU A 18 -3.58 -8.15 -7.74
CA LEU A 18 -3.54 -6.89 -6.91
C LEU A 18 -3.49 -6.96 -5.37
N GLY A 19 -2.94 -5.95 -4.69
CA GLY A 19 -2.54 -5.98 -3.27
C GLY A 19 -3.60 -6.20 -2.16
N SER A 20 -3.55 -5.42 -1.08
CA SER A 20 -4.37 -5.63 0.13
C SER A 20 -5.85 -5.28 -0.08
N ILE A 21 -6.74 -5.88 0.71
CA ILE A 21 -8.17 -5.56 0.79
C ILE A 21 -8.51 -5.15 2.22
N VAL A 22 -9.17 -3.99 2.37
CA VAL A 22 -9.53 -3.42 3.68
C VAL A 22 -10.96 -2.92 3.68
N GLY A 23 -11.71 -3.22 4.74
CA GLY A 23 -13.01 -2.63 5.04
C GLY A 23 -12.84 -1.40 5.92
N VAL A 24 -13.46 -0.28 5.55
CA VAL A 24 -13.43 0.96 6.33
C VAL A 24 -14.85 1.38 6.63
N THR A 25 -15.16 1.51 7.92
CA THR A 25 -16.46 1.98 8.42
C THR A 25 -16.30 3.41 8.94
N ASP A 26 -17.11 4.33 8.42
CA ASP A 26 -17.14 5.72 8.87
C ASP A 26 -17.95 5.91 10.18
N PRO A 27 -17.88 7.07 10.84
CA PRO A 27 -18.64 7.35 12.06
C PRO A 27 -20.17 7.30 11.89
N ARG A 28 -20.67 7.28 10.66
CA ARG A 28 -22.10 7.12 10.32
C ARG A 28 -22.49 5.64 10.17
N GLY A 29 -21.57 4.71 10.38
CA GLY A 29 -21.77 3.28 10.25
C GLY A 29 -21.73 2.77 8.80
N ARG A 30 -21.31 3.59 7.84
CA ARG A 30 -21.24 3.21 6.42
C ARG A 30 -19.91 2.54 6.14
N LYS A 31 -19.96 1.29 5.68
CA LYS A 31 -18.78 0.48 5.34
C LYS A 31 -18.52 0.47 3.84
N ARG A 32 -17.26 0.66 3.45
CA ARG A 32 -16.77 0.55 2.07
C ARG A 32 -15.51 -0.32 2.05
N TYR A 33 -15.29 -1.06 0.97
CA TYR A 33 -14.07 -1.85 0.79
C TYR A 33 -13.14 -1.22 -0.23
N ILE A 34 -11.85 -1.25 0.11
CA ILE A 34 -10.78 -0.65 -0.66
C ILE A 34 -9.74 -1.73 -0.98
N ALA A 35 -9.37 -1.84 -2.25
CA ALA A 35 -8.20 -2.61 -2.66
C ALA A 35 -6.99 -1.68 -2.80
N ALA A 36 -5.80 -2.06 -2.35
CA ALA A 36 -4.61 -1.21 -2.41
C ALA A 36 -3.38 -1.95 -2.93
N ALA A 37 -2.78 -1.44 -4.00
CA ALA A 37 -1.58 -1.95 -4.62
C ALA A 37 -0.39 -1.03 -4.33
N PHE A 38 0.44 -1.47 -3.37
CA PHE A 38 1.74 -0.85 -3.10
C PHE A 38 2.85 -1.87 -3.30
N PRO A 39 4.05 -1.46 -3.77
CA PRO A 39 5.21 -2.33 -3.82
C PRO A 39 5.54 -2.97 -2.46
N SER A 40 6.35 -4.02 -2.50
CA SER A 40 6.83 -4.68 -1.28
C SER A 40 7.48 -3.66 -0.32
N ALA A 41 7.14 -3.77 0.96
CA ALA A 41 7.58 -2.86 2.03
C ALA A 41 7.17 -1.38 1.86
N CYS A 42 6.08 -1.10 1.13
CA CYS A 42 5.52 0.26 0.98
C CYS A 42 4.21 0.50 1.76
N GLY A 43 3.91 -0.34 2.76
CA GLY A 43 2.85 -0.05 3.75
C GLY A 43 1.52 -0.78 3.57
N LYS A 44 1.42 -1.80 2.71
CA LYS A 44 0.17 -2.59 2.52
C LYS A 44 -0.38 -3.13 3.84
N THR A 45 0.45 -3.84 4.61
CA THR A 45 0.06 -4.41 5.91
C THR A 45 -0.35 -3.34 6.91
N ASN A 46 0.42 -2.25 6.99
CA ASN A 46 0.11 -1.15 7.90
C ASN A 46 -1.23 -0.49 7.56
N LEU A 47 -1.61 -0.45 6.28
CA LEU A 47 -2.92 0.04 5.85
C LEU A 47 -4.02 -0.98 6.15
N ALA A 48 -3.82 -2.24 5.79
CA ALA A 48 -4.80 -3.32 5.94
C ALA A 48 -5.16 -3.61 7.41
N MET A 49 -4.21 -3.38 8.32
CA MET A 49 -4.38 -3.57 9.76
C MET A 49 -4.20 -2.25 10.54
N MET A 50 -4.56 -1.13 9.93
CA MET A 50 -4.40 0.18 10.54
C MET A 50 -5.34 0.35 11.73
N THR A 51 -4.83 0.86 12.85
CA THR A 51 -5.67 1.49 13.88
C THR A 51 -5.88 2.95 13.50
N PRO A 52 -7.12 3.38 13.15
CA PRO A 52 -7.38 4.77 12.76
C PRO A 52 -7.07 5.74 13.90
N SER A 53 -6.46 6.88 13.58
CA SER A 53 -6.34 8.00 14.53
C SER A 53 -7.62 8.84 14.60
N LEU A 54 -8.44 8.84 13.54
CA LEU A 54 -9.72 9.53 13.53
C LEU A 54 -10.76 8.80 14.41
N PRO A 55 -11.39 9.49 15.38
CA PRO A 55 -12.43 8.92 16.22
C PRO A 55 -13.63 8.43 15.40
N GLY A 56 -14.21 7.29 15.79
CA GLY A 56 -15.39 6.71 15.16
C GLY A 56 -15.14 5.96 13.84
N TYR A 57 -13.93 6.01 13.28
CA TYR A 57 -13.55 5.16 12.15
C TYR A 57 -13.13 3.78 12.64
N LYS A 58 -13.55 2.75 11.90
CA LYS A 58 -13.10 1.37 12.10
C LYS A 58 -12.47 0.87 10.80
N VAL A 59 -11.34 0.19 10.92
CA VAL A 59 -10.65 -0.48 9.82
C VAL A 59 -10.61 -1.97 10.12
N GLU A 60 -10.90 -2.77 9.10
CA GLU A 60 -10.99 -4.24 9.18
C GLU A 60 -10.23 -4.87 8.02
N CYS A 61 -9.45 -5.91 8.33
CA CYS A 61 -8.57 -6.57 7.38
C CYS A 61 -9.31 -7.72 6.67
N VAL A 62 -9.35 -7.70 5.34
CA VAL A 62 -9.77 -8.87 4.54
C VAL A 62 -8.54 -9.64 4.04
N GLY A 63 -7.49 -8.92 3.61
CA GLY A 63 -6.20 -9.47 3.23
C GLY A 63 -5.16 -8.38 3.04
N ASP A 64 -3.87 -8.70 3.13
CA ASP A 64 -2.80 -7.68 3.17
C ASP A 64 -1.84 -7.70 1.98
N ASP A 65 -1.97 -8.64 1.05
CA ASP A 65 -0.99 -8.83 -0.03
C ASP A 65 -1.55 -9.26 -1.39
N ILE A 66 -2.66 -10.01 -1.44
CA ILE A 66 -3.24 -10.53 -2.68
C ILE A 66 -4.77 -10.40 -2.68
N ALA A 67 -5.32 -9.98 -3.82
CA ALA A 67 -6.73 -9.80 -4.08
C ALA A 67 -7.10 -10.42 -5.43
N TRP A 68 -8.00 -11.40 -5.41
CA TRP A 68 -8.66 -11.88 -6.62
C TRP A 68 -9.95 -11.13 -6.83
N MET A 69 -10.08 -10.47 -7.98
CA MET A 69 -11.22 -9.62 -8.27
C MET A 69 -12.00 -10.06 -9.49
N LYS A 70 -13.33 -9.96 -9.42
CA LYS A 70 -14.25 -10.29 -10.52
C LYS A 70 -15.53 -9.49 -10.39
N PHE A 71 -16.06 -8.99 -11.51
CA PHE A 71 -17.39 -8.39 -11.54
C PHE A 71 -18.48 -9.45 -11.32
N ASP A 72 -19.39 -9.18 -10.39
CA ASP A 72 -20.56 -10.02 -10.14
C ASP A 72 -21.68 -9.78 -11.18
N LYS A 73 -22.79 -10.52 -11.05
CA LYS A 73 -23.96 -10.41 -11.92
C LYS A 73 -24.63 -9.03 -11.90
N ASN A 74 -24.40 -8.24 -10.85
CA ASN A 74 -24.92 -6.88 -10.70
C ASN A 74 -23.90 -5.81 -11.17
N GLY A 75 -22.80 -6.25 -11.76
CA GLY A 75 -21.74 -5.39 -12.27
C GLY A 75 -20.86 -4.77 -11.18
N VAL A 76 -20.88 -5.27 -9.94
CA VAL A 76 -20.02 -4.79 -8.86
C VAL A 76 -18.72 -5.58 -8.85
N LEU A 77 -17.58 -4.91 -8.75
CA LEU A 77 -16.29 -5.57 -8.59
C LEU A 77 -16.19 -6.19 -7.18
N ARG A 78 -16.14 -7.52 -7.10
CA ARG A 78 -15.94 -8.28 -5.87
C ARG A 78 -14.50 -8.68 -5.71
N ALA A 79 -14.00 -8.70 -4.47
CA ALA A 79 -12.67 -9.17 -4.14
C ALA A 79 -12.69 -10.26 -3.05
N ILE A 80 -11.83 -11.26 -3.20
CA ILE A 80 -11.50 -12.22 -2.15
C ILE A 80 -10.00 -12.18 -1.86
N ASN A 81 -9.63 -12.49 -0.62
CA ASN A 81 -8.26 -12.82 -0.26
C ASN A 81 -8.05 -14.34 -0.46
N PRO A 82 -7.17 -14.78 -1.39
CA PRO A 82 -6.92 -16.21 -1.58
C PRO A 82 -5.97 -16.80 -0.53
N GLU A 83 -5.44 -16.01 0.41
CA GLU A 83 -4.51 -16.44 1.44
C GLU A 83 -5.20 -16.67 2.79
N ASN A 84 -4.71 -17.65 3.56
CA ASN A 84 -5.22 -17.98 4.91
C ASN A 84 -4.34 -17.41 6.04
N GLY A 85 -3.42 -16.51 5.71
CA GLY A 85 -2.43 -16.02 6.67
C GLY A 85 -1.71 -14.78 6.17
N ASN A 86 -1.18 -14.01 7.12
CA ASN A 86 -0.40 -12.82 6.85
C ASN A 86 1.08 -13.18 6.93
N ILE A 87 1.82 -12.90 5.86
CA ILE A 87 3.29 -13.08 5.82
C ILE A 87 3.93 -11.72 5.68
N THR A 88 4.18 -11.05 6.80
CA THR A 88 4.69 -9.67 6.78
C THR A 88 5.80 -9.48 7.82
N SER A 89 6.09 -8.26 8.28
CA SER A 89 7.17 -7.92 9.24
C SER A 89 6.57 -7.41 10.57
N TYR A 90 6.37 -8.30 11.57
CA TYR A 90 5.63 -8.22 12.87
C TYR A 90 5.12 -9.59 13.49
N LYS A 91 5.95 -10.34 14.26
CA LYS A 91 5.64 -11.47 15.22
C LYS A 91 4.98 -12.82 14.77
N PRO A 92 5.42 -13.99 15.30
CA PRO A 92 6.70 -14.62 15.01
C PRO A 92 6.57 -16.05 14.41
N HIS A 93 7.33 -16.29 13.34
CA HIS A 93 8.04 -17.55 13.16
C HIS A 93 9.55 -17.26 13.13
N ARG A 94 10.37 -18.27 13.49
CA ARG A 94 11.79 -18.17 13.90
C ARG A 94 12.79 -17.76 12.81
N ASN A 95 12.36 -17.42 11.60
CA ASN A 95 13.29 -17.19 10.48
C ASN A 95 13.81 -15.75 10.45
N GLY A 96 14.97 -15.52 11.08
CA GLY A 96 15.75 -14.29 10.93
C GLY A 96 15.40 -13.14 11.88
N ASN A 97 14.65 -13.43 12.96
CA ASN A 97 14.42 -12.49 14.05
C ASN A 97 15.37 -12.80 15.22
N PRO A 98 15.96 -11.79 15.87
CA PRO A 98 16.81 -11.97 17.03
C PRO A 98 16.02 -12.50 18.23
N GLU A 99 16.67 -13.35 19.01
CA GLU A 99 16.11 -14.02 20.19
C GLU A 99 16.55 -13.29 21.46
N THR A 100 15.60 -13.06 22.37
CA THR A 100 15.86 -12.54 23.72
C THR A 100 16.21 -13.70 24.66
N LYS A 101 16.89 -13.43 25.77
CA LYS A 101 17.29 -14.46 26.76
C LYS A 101 16.12 -15.31 27.30
N ASP A 102 14.92 -14.75 27.32
CA ASP A 102 13.69 -15.39 27.79
C ASP A 102 12.88 -16.08 26.66
N GLY A 103 13.45 -16.22 25.46
CA GLY A 103 12.83 -16.93 24.32
C GLY A 103 11.81 -16.08 23.55
N GLY A 104 11.80 -14.76 23.77
CA GLY A 104 11.04 -13.80 22.97
C GLY A 104 11.76 -13.39 21.69
N VAL A 105 11.13 -12.45 20.96
CA VAL A 105 11.69 -11.88 19.72
C VAL A 105 11.74 -10.36 19.81
N TRP A 106 12.73 -9.77 19.14
CA TRP A 106 12.87 -8.33 18.99
C TRP A 106 13.18 -7.96 17.54
N TRP A 107 13.03 -6.69 17.15
CA TRP A 107 13.61 -6.14 15.92
C TRP A 107 13.61 -4.61 16.01
N GLU A 108 14.33 -3.98 15.10
CA GLU A 108 14.43 -2.52 15.00
C GLU A 108 13.06 -1.86 14.89
N GLY A 109 12.75 -0.97 15.83
CA GLY A 109 11.47 -0.24 15.88
C GLY A 109 10.46 -0.79 16.88
N MET A 110 10.72 -1.90 17.57
CA MET A 110 9.86 -2.40 18.66
C MET A 110 9.97 -1.61 19.98
N GLY A 111 10.87 -0.63 20.05
CA GLY A 111 11.19 0.12 21.26
C GLY A 111 12.62 -0.14 21.74
N LYS A 112 12.88 0.05 23.05
CA LYS A 112 14.20 -0.16 23.64
C LYS A 112 14.64 -1.62 23.48
N ALA A 113 15.88 -1.82 23.02
CA ALA A 113 16.46 -3.16 22.89
C ALA A 113 16.63 -3.83 24.27
N PRO A 114 16.17 -5.09 24.44
CA PRO A 114 16.50 -5.91 25.61
C PRO A 114 18.01 -6.21 25.70
N GLU A 115 18.49 -6.51 26.90
CA GLU A 115 19.88 -6.93 27.10
C GLU A 115 20.10 -8.38 26.67
N GLY A 116 21.26 -8.64 26.05
CA GLY A 116 21.69 -9.99 25.70
C GLY A 116 20.88 -10.62 24.58
N LEU A 117 20.60 -9.84 23.53
CA LEU A 117 20.02 -10.35 22.29
C LEU A 117 21.02 -11.24 21.54
N THR A 118 20.50 -12.18 20.77
CA THR A 118 21.26 -12.87 19.72
C THR A 118 20.74 -12.40 18.38
N ASP A 119 21.58 -11.85 17.52
CA ASP A 119 21.17 -11.38 16.19
C ASP A 119 20.74 -12.53 15.26
N TRP A 120 20.18 -12.16 14.11
CA TRP A 120 19.71 -13.10 13.08
C TRP A 120 20.83 -13.98 12.49
N LYS A 121 22.11 -13.67 12.74
CA LYS A 121 23.27 -14.48 12.35
C LYS A 121 23.74 -15.41 13.47
N GLY A 122 23.01 -15.47 14.59
CA GLY A 122 23.36 -16.29 15.75
C GLY A 122 24.49 -15.70 16.61
N GLN A 123 24.79 -14.40 16.49
CA GLN A 123 25.85 -13.75 17.25
C GLN A 123 25.28 -12.91 18.39
N PRO A 124 25.95 -12.80 19.55
CA PRO A 124 25.55 -11.87 20.60
C PRO A 124 25.43 -10.45 20.06
N TRP A 125 24.38 -9.71 20.43
CA TRP A 125 24.07 -8.38 19.93
C TRP A 125 23.63 -7.42 21.03
N ASP A 126 24.01 -6.16 20.88
CA ASP A 126 23.55 -5.04 21.69
C ASP A 126 23.43 -3.78 20.81
N ALA A 127 22.77 -2.76 21.35
CA ALA A 127 22.47 -1.52 20.64
C ALA A 127 23.69 -0.64 20.31
N THR A 128 24.90 -0.99 20.79
CA THR A 128 26.14 -0.27 20.43
C THR A 128 26.70 -0.75 19.09
N LYS A 129 26.21 -1.87 18.56
CA LYS A 129 26.65 -2.41 17.27
C LYS A 129 26.04 -1.64 16.10
N ASN A 130 26.87 -1.43 15.07
CA ASN A 130 26.45 -0.80 13.80
C ASN A 130 25.75 -1.75 12.81
N THR A 131 25.41 -2.97 13.25
CA THR A 131 24.71 -3.98 12.45
C THR A 131 23.31 -4.20 13.00
N PRO A 132 22.30 -4.47 12.16
CA PRO A 132 20.95 -4.74 12.67
C PRO A 132 20.89 -6.11 13.37
N ALA A 133 20.08 -6.18 14.43
CA ALA A 133 19.76 -7.40 15.16
C ALA A 133 18.87 -8.34 14.32
N ALA A 134 17.89 -7.79 13.59
CA ALA A 134 17.04 -8.55 12.67
C ALA A 134 17.49 -8.37 11.22
N HIS A 135 17.25 -9.37 10.37
CA HIS A 135 17.44 -9.17 8.94
C HIS A 135 16.45 -8.08 8.46
N PRO A 136 16.84 -7.12 7.59
CA PRO A 136 15.91 -6.07 7.10
C PRO A 136 14.68 -6.59 6.36
N ASN A 137 14.73 -7.83 5.89
CA ASN A 137 13.62 -8.57 5.27
C ASN A 137 13.16 -9.76 6.14
N SER A 138 13.37 -9.70 7.45
CA SER A 138 12.82 -10.66 8.41
C SER A 138 11.28 -10.62 8.38
N ARG A 139 10.65 -11.77 8.66
CA ARG A 139 9.21 -11.95 8.49
C ARG A 139 8.59 -12.66 9.69
N PHE A 140 7.28 -12.51 9.80
CA PHE A 140 6.40 -13.46 10.48
C PHE A 140 5.47 -14.10 9.48
N CYS A 141 4.90 -15.22 9.88
CA CYS A 141 3.79 -15.86 9.19
C CYS A 141 2.80 -16.23 10.29
N THR A 142 1.58 -15.70 10.23
CA THR A 142 0.55 -15.88 11.26
C THR A 142 -0.80 -16.17 10.60
N PRO A 143 -1.67 -17.00 11.20
CA PRO A 143 -3.04 -17.19 10.72
C PRO A 143 -3.81 -15.87 10.65
N ALA A 144 -4.53 -15.65 9.55
CA ALA A 144 -5.29 -14.41 9.35
C ALA A 144 -6.38 -14.23 10.42
N GLY A 145 -7.08 -15.30 10.78
CA GLY A 145 -8.12 -15.31 11.82
C GLY A 145 -7.65 -14.95 13.24
N GLN A 146 -6.35 -14.80 13.48
CA GLN A 146 -5.82 -14.26 14.74
C GLN A 146 -5.68 -12.73 14.72
N CYS A 147 -5.94 -12.06 13.60
CA CYS A 147 -5.98 -10.61 13.52
C CYS A 147 -7.19 -10.10 14.32
N PRO A 148 -6.99 -9.24 15.34
CA PRO A 148 -8.10 -8.77 16.19
C PRO A 148 -9.10 -7.86 15.47
N ILE A 149 -8.75 -7.44 14.25
CA ILE A 149 -9.57 -6.61 13.37
C ILE A 149 -9.79 -7.31 12.03
N ILE A 150 -9.76 -8.65 11.99
CA ILE A 150 -10.18 -9.39 10.79
C ILE A 150 -11.63 -9.03 10.47
N ASP A 151 -11.92 -8.84 9.18
CA ASP A 151 -13.26 -8.54 8.70
C ASP A 151 -14.14 -9.79 8.77
N ASP A 152 -15.39 -9.67 9.22
CA ASP A 152 -16.33 -10.80 9.28
C ASP A 152 -16.55 -11.47 7.91
N ALA A 153 -16.37 -10.73 6.80
CA ALA A 153 -16.52 -11.23 5.45
C ALA A 153 -15.21 -11.72 4.80
N TRP A 154 -14.11 -11.86 5.55
CA TRP A 154 -12.80 -12.20 4.99
C TRP A 154 -12.75 -13.56 4.26
N GLU A 155 -13.57 -14.52 4.69
CA GLU A 155 -13.75 -15.85 4.06
C GLU A 155 -15.00 -15.96 3.19
N SER A 156 -15.69 -14.84 2.91
CA SER A 156 -16.91 -14.87 2.09
C SER A 156 -16.61 -15.33 0.66
N GLU A 157 -17.30 -16.38 0.22
CA GLU A 157 -17.21 -16.91 -1.15
C GLU A 157 -17.66 -15.88 -2.22
N GLU A 158 -18.59 -15.00 -1.86
CA GLU A 158 -19.06 -13.94 -2.74
C GLU A 158 -18.04 -12.80 -2.90
N GLY A 159 -17.12 -12.68 -1.94
CA GLY A 159 -16.19 -11.57 -1.82
C GLY A 159 -16.84 -10.23 -1.46
N VAL A 160 -15.99 -9.26 -1.17
CA VAL A 160 -16.39 -7.93 -0.71
C VAL A 160 -16.47 -6.93 -1.88
N PRO A 161 -17.45 -6.01 -1.89
CA PRO A 161 -17.64 -5.06 -2.98
C PRO A 161 -16.64 -3.91 -2.94
N ILE A 162 -15.72 -3.86 -3.91
CA ILE A 162 -14.67 -2.84 -3.99
C ILE A 162 -15.25 -1.51 -4.49
N SER A 163 -15.09 -0.47 -3.67
CA SER A 163 -15.52 0.90 -3.97
C SER A 163 -14.37 1.79 -4.46
N ALA A 164 -13.14 1.50 -4.02
CA ALA A 164 -11.94 2.22 -4.43
C ALA A 164 -10.74 1.29 -4.65
N ILE A 165 -9.87 1.66 -5.58
CA ILE A 165 -8.55 1.06 -5.80
C ILE A 165 -7.50 2.14 -5.49
N LEU A 166 -6.59 1.84 -4.58
CA LEU A 166 -5.47 2.70 -4.19
C LEU A 166 -4.19 2.19 -4.84
N LEU A 167 -3.46 3.10 -5.47
CA LEU A 167 -2.15 2.91 -6.04
C LEU A 167 -1.17 3.74 -5.22
N GLY A 168 0.08 3.33 -5.09
CA GLY A 168 1.05 4.13 -4.36
C GLY A 168 2.42 3.50 -4.23
N GLY A 169 3.39 4.31 -3.85
CA GLY A 169 4.79 3.92 -3.73
C GLY A 169 5.57 4.91 -2.88
N ARG A 170 6.83 4.59 -2.58
CA ARG A 170 7.72 5.49 -1.86
C ARG A 170 8.27 6.55 -2.81
N ARG A 171 7.77 7.78 -2.70
CA ARG A 171 8.20 8.93 -3.50
C ARG A 171 8.58 10.09 -2.58
N PRO A 172 9.87 10.45 -2.45
CA PRO A 172 10.26 11.56 -1.58
C PRO A 172 9.79 12.92 -2.11
N GLU A 173 9.59 13.06 -3.42
CA GLU A 173 9.25 14.31 -4.10
C GLU A 173 8.27 14.08 -5.27
N GLY A 174 7.64 15.16 -5.74
CA GLY A 174 6.85 15.24 -6.97
C GLY A 174 5.42 14.67 -6.91
N VAL A 175 5.17 13.65 -6.10
CA VAL A 175 3.85 13.00 -6.01
C VAL A 175 3.07 13.50 -4.78
N PRO A 176 1.84 14.06 -4.95
CA PRO A 176 1.01 14.53 -3.85
C PRO A 176 0.59 13.42 -2.86
N LEU A 177 0.12 13.82 -1.68
CA LEU A 177 -0.37 12.89 -0.65
C LEU A 177 -1.47 11.96 -1.16
N VAL A 178 -2.45 12.51 -1.89
CA VAL A 178 -3.53 11.74 -2.53
C VAL A 178 -4.04 12.47 -3.77
N VAL A 179 -4.32 11.70 -4.83
CA VAL A 179 -4.92 12.17 -6.08
C VAL A 179 -5.98 11.14 -6.52
N GLU A 180 -7.18 11.57 -6.87
CA GLU A 180 -8.20 10.76 -7.54
C GLU A 180 -8.04 10.88 -9.07
N SER A 181 -8.14 9.75 -9.77
CA SER A 181 -8.15 9.74 -11.23
C SER A 181 -9.47 10.31 -11.78
N ARG A 182 -9.37 11.18 -12.80
CA ARG A 182 -10.52 11.71 -13.56
C ARG A 182 -11.48 10.63 -14.10
N ASP A 183 -10.91 9.55 -14.61
CA ASP A 183 -11.65 8.43 -15.19
C ASP A 183 -10.82 7.14 -15.11
N TRP A 184 -11.39 6.03 -15.59
CA TRP A 184 -10.75 4.73 -15.52
C TRP A 184 -9.45 4.67 -16.32
N GLN A 185 -9.42 5.21 -17.54
CA GLN A 185 -8.25 5.21 -18.41
C GLN A 185 -7.09 5.98 -17.75
N HIS A 186 -7.39 7.12 -17.14
CA HIS A 186 -6.44 7.90 -16.37
C HIS A 186 -5.95 7.14 -15.13
N GLY A 187 -6.83 6.43 -14.42
CA GLY A 187 -6.44 5.55 -13.31
C GLY A 187 -5.53 4.39 -13.75
N VAL A 188 -5.80 3.78 -14.90
CA VAL A 188 -4.93 2.75 -15.49
C VAL A 188 -3.56 3.34 -15.84
N PHE A 189 -3.53 4.54 -16.40
CA PHE A 189 -2.28 5.27 -16.66
C PHE A 189 -1.50 5.60 -15.38
N MET A 190 -2.17 6.02 -14.31
CA MET A 190 -1.55 6.21 -12.98
C MET A 190 -0.93 4.90 -12.49
N GLY A 191 -1.63 3.77 -12.65
CA GLY A 191 -1.13 2.45 -12.29
C GLY A 191 0.09 2.04 -13.11
N ALA A 192 0.05 2.24 -14.42
CA ALA A 192 1.15 1.94 -15.33
C ALA A 192 2.39 2.81 -15.09
N SER A 193 2.19 4.05 -14.63
CA SER A 193 3.25 5.03 -14.37
C SER A 193 3.84 4.95 -12.95
N MET A 194 3.35 4.03 -12.11
CA MET A 194 3.82 3.89 -10.73
C MET A 194 5.34 3.72 -10.65
N ARG A 195 5.94 4.48 -9.73
CA ARG A 195 7.36 4.40 -9.37
C ARG A 195 7.52 4.39 -7.86
N SER A 196 8.56 3.73 -7.37
CA SER A 196 8.88 3.66 -5.95
C SER A 196 10.38 3.53 -5.73
N GLU A 197 10.90 4.11 -4.64
CA GLU A 197 12.23 3.78 -4.14
C GLU A 197 12.35 2.25 -3.93
N ALA A 198 13.51 1.70 -4.28
CA ALA A 198 13.86 0.31 -4.01
C ALA A 198 13.78 -0.01 -2.52
N THR A 199 13.36 -1.23 -2.20
CA THR A 199 13.28 -1.73 -0.83
C THR A 199 14.09 -3.02 -0.69
N ALA A 200 14.46 -3.37 0.54
CA ALA A 200 15.22 -4.59 0.85
C ALA A 200 14.45 -5.90 0.61
N ALA A 201 13.25 -5.85 0.01
CA ALA A 201 12.43 -7.02 -0.29
C ALA A 201 12.96 -7.86 -1.47
N ALA A 202 13.85 -7.30 -2.30
CA ALA A 202 14.49 -7.96 -3.43
C ALA A 202 15.99 -7.59 -3.48
N GLU A 203 16.69 -8.02 -4.53
CA GLU A 203 18.15 -7.86 -4.68
C GLU A 203 18.63 -6.42 -4.94
N HIS A 204 17.69 -5.48 -5.13
CA HIS A 204 18.02 -4.09 -5.46
C HIS A 204 18.49 -3.34 -4.20
N SER A 205 19.75 -2.92 -4.19
CA SER A 205 20.33 -2.09 -3.13
C SER A 205 20.14 -0.60 -3.38
N GLY A 206 19.92 0.19 -2.32
CA GLY A 206 19.89 1.65 -2.37
C GLY A 206 18.48 2.27 -2.42
N LYS A 207 18.39 3.60 -2.57
CA LYS A 207 17.14 4.38 -2.67
C LYS A 207 16.80 4.78 -4.11
N VAL A 208 17.17 3.95 -5.09
CA VAL A 208 16.92 4.26 -6.51
C VAL A 208 15.42 4.14 -6.78
N VAL A 209 14.84 5.15 -7.45
CA VAL A 209 13.44 5.14 -7.86
C VAL A 209 13.28 4.27 -9.11
N MET A 210 12.53 3.18 -8.96
CA MET A 210 12.24 2.22 -10.03
C MET A 210 10.78 2.28 -10.46
N HIS A 211 10.51 1.94 -11.72
CA HIS A 211 9.15 1.68 -12.18
C HIS A 211 8.62 0.40 -11.52
N ASP A 212 7.38 0.42 -11.06
CA ASP A 212 6.69 -0.73 -10.50
C ASP A 212 5.19 -0.65 -10.84
N PRO A 213 4.83 -0.80 -12.14
CA PRO A 213 3.46 -0.64 -12.60
C PRO A 213 2.51 -1.54 -11.83
N PHE A 214 1.44 -0.96 -11.26
CA PHE A 214 0.45 -1.64 -10.41
C PHE A 214 1.05 -2.41 -9.22
N ALA A 215 2.30 -2.12 -8.82
CA ALA A 215 3.09 -2.93 -7.89
C ALA A 215 3.29 -4.40 -8.34
N MET A 216 3.24 -4.64 -9.65
CA MET A 216 3.25 -5.96 -10.29
C MET A 216 4.51 -6.25 -11.10
N ARG A 217 5.53 -5.36 -11.11
CA ARG A 217 6.73 -5.55 -11.94
C ARG A 217 7.38 -6.93 -11.82
N PRO A 218 7.65 -7.47 -10.62
CA PRO A 218 8.27 -8.79 -10.50
C PRO A 218 7.27 -9.96 -10.60
N PHE A 219 6.02 -9.67 -10.99
CA PHE A 219 4.86 -10.55 -10.77
C PHE A 219 3.97 -10.73 -12.01
N PHE A 220 4.29 -10.11 -13.14
CA PHE A 220 3.52 -10.33 -14.36
C PHE A 220 3.64 -11.77 -14.84
N GLY A 221 2.50 -12.43 -15.04
CA GLY A 221 2.42 -13.79 -15.58
C GLY A 221 2.29 -13.87 -17.10
N TYR A 222 2.15 -12.71 -17.77
CA TYR A 222 2.03 -12.55 -19.23
C TYR A 222 2.50 -11.15 -19.62
N ASN A 223 2.37 -10.77 -20.89
CA ASN A 223 2.87 -9.50 -21.41
C ASN A 223 2.26 -8.29 -20.68
N PHE A 224 3.09 -7.30 -20.33
CA PHE A 224 2.65 -6.11 -19.62
C PHE A 224 1.69 -5.23 -20.44
N GLY A 225 1.91 -5.09 -21.76
CA GLY A 225 1.02 -4.37 -22.66
C GLY A 225 -0.38 -5.01 -22.70
N GLU A 226 -0.45 -6.33 -22.85
CA GLU A 226 -1.71 -7.08 -22.77
C GLU A 226 -2.36 -6.95 -21.38
N TYR A 227 -1.57 -6.85 -20.32
CA TYR A 227 -2.09 -6.60 -18.97
C TYR A 227 -2.74 -5.21 -18.89
N LEU A 228 -2.14 -4.18 -19.49
CA LEU A 228 -2.76 -2.86 -19.57
C LEU A 228 -4.02 -2.88 -20.43
N GLU A 229 -4.00 -3.55 -21.57
CA GLU A 229 -5.20 -3.73 -22.42
C GLU A 229 -6.33 -4.43 -21.66
N HIS A 230 -6.01 -5.44 -20.84
CA HIS A 230 -6.98 -6.10 -19.99
C HIS A 230 -7.64 -5.12 -19.01
N TRP A 231 -6.85 -4.29 -18.33
CA TRP A 231 -7.37 -3.24 -17.46
C TRP A 231 -8.23 -2.22 -18.20
N LEU A 232 -7.79 -1.76 -19.38
CA LEU A 232 -8.53 -0.82 -20.22
C LEU A 232 -9.84 -1.42 -20.74
N SER A 233 -9.93 -2.74 -20.88
CA SER A 233 -11.14 -3.44 -21.31
C SER A 233 -12.20 -3.62 -20.21
N MET A 234 -11.85 -3.36 -18.94
CA MET A 234 -12.74 -3.64 -17.80
C MET A 234 -14.04 -2.82 -17.80
N PRO A 235 -14.08 -1.54 -18.20
CA PRO A 235 -15.34 -0.81 -18.33
C PRO A 235 -16.23 -1.47 -19.40
N GLN A 236 -17.42 -1.92 -18.99
CA GLN A 236 -18.44 -2.52 -19.86
C GLN A 236 -19.82 -2.05 -19.40
N PRO A 237 -20.84 -2.03 -20.29
CA PRO A 237 -22.20 -1.67 -19.91
C PRO A 237 -22.69 -2.45 -18.69
N GLY A 238 -23.29 -1.74 -17.73
CA GLY A 238 -23.81 -2.33 -16.48
C GLY A 238 -22.76 -2.55 -15.38
N ARG A 239 -21.45 -2.35 -15.64
CA ARG A 239 -20.42 -2.42 -14.59
C ARG A 239 -20.31 -1.11 -13.82
N LYS A 240 -20.27 -1.23 -12.49
CA LYS A 240 -19.99 -0.16 -11.54
C LYS A 240 -18.51 -0.17 -11.23
N MET A 241 -17.77 0.71 -11.90
CA MET A 241 -16.32 0.77 -11.76
C MET A 241 -15.96 1.43 -10.42
N PRO A 242 -14.99 0.88 -9.65
CA PRO A 242 -14.46 1.57 -8.49
C PRO A 242 -13.66 2.81 -8.91
N LYS A 243 -13.60 3.81 -8.04
CA LYS A 243 -12.74 4.98 -8.25
C LYS A 243 -11.28 4.59 -8.02
N ILE A 244 -10.35 5.16 -8.79
CA ILE A 244 -8.92 4.91 -8.64
C ILE A 244 -8.27 6.13 -7.99
N PHE A 245 -7.41 5.88 -7.01
CA PHE A 245 -6.65 6.90 -6.31
C PHE A 245 -5.16 6.55 -6.33
N HIS A 246 -4.30 7.56 -6.37
CA HIS A 246 -2.87 7.41 -6.14
C HIS A 246 -2.49 8.14 -4.85
N VAL A 247 -1.80 7.46 -3.93
CA VAL A 247 -1.37 7.99 -2.63
C VAL A 247 0.15 7.97 -2.49
N ASN A 248 0.68 8.89 -1.67
CA ASN A 248 2.09 8.93 -1.31
C ASN A 248 2.28 9.33 0.16
N TRP A 249 2.54 8.33 1.01
CA TRP A 249 2.82 8.53 2.44
C TRP A 249 4.23 9.05 2.73
N PHE A 250 5.09 9.11 1.71
CA PHE A 250 6.55 9.15 1.90
C PHE A 250 7.19 10.44 1.38
N ARG A 251 6.39 11.45 1.04
CA ARG A 251 6.89 12.77 0.63
C ARG A 251 7.69 13.41 1.76
N LYS A 252 8.80 14.06 1.42
CA LYS A 252 9.73 14.67 2.35
C LYS A 252 9.91 16.15 2.07
N ASP A 253 10.29 16.88 3.10
CA ASP A 253 10.78 18.25 2.98
C ASP A 253 12.26 18.31 2.57
N ASP A 254 12.76 19.53 2.40
CA ASP A 254 14.15 19.83 2.04
C ASP A 254 15.17 19.37 3.11
N GLN A 255 14.70 19.06 4.32
CA GLN A 255 15.50 18.51 5.43
C GLN A 255 15.43 16.98 5.50
N GLY A 256 14.70 16.33 4.59
CA GLY A 256 14.53 14.89 4.53
C GLY A 256 13.52 14.32 5.54
N LYS A 257 12.75 15.17 6.22
CA LYS A 257 11.69 14.78 7.16
C LYS A 257 10.40 14.51 6.39
N PHE A 258 9.64 13.51 6.82
CA PHE A 258 8.33 13.22 6.23
C PHE A 258 7.35 14.37 6.45
N LEU A 259 6.67 14.80 5.38
CA LEU A 259 5.63 15.83 5.43
C LEU A 259 4.31 15.30 6.02
N TRP A 260 4.10 13.99 5.94
CA TRP A 260 2.89 13.32 6.43
C TRP A 260 3.24 12.33 7.56
N PRO A 261 2.50 12.32 8.69
CA PRO A 261 2.78 11.42 9.81
C PRO A 261 2.60 9.93 9.47
N GLY A 262 1.69 9.60 8.55
CA GLY A 262 1.45 8.21 8.13
C GLY A 262 0.72 7.36 9.17
N PHE A 263 0.85 6.03 9.04
CA PHE A 263 0.25 5.05 9.95
C PHE A 263 -1.25 5.33 10.20
N GLY A 264 -1.69 5.46 11.45
CA GLY A 264 -3.09 5.69 11.81
C GLY A 264 -3.67 6.98 11.22
N ASP A 265 -2.85 7.99 10.95
CA ASP A 265 -3.30 9.24 10.32
C ASP A 265 -3.66 9.08 8.85
N ASN A 266 -3.24 7.98 8.20
CA ASN A 266 -3.74 7.66 6.86
C ASN A 266 -5.28 7.48 6.85
N SER A 267 -5.92 7.24 8.00
CA SER A 267 -7.38 7.28 8.13
C SER A 267 -8.01 8.60 7.67
N ARG A 268 -7.30 9.73 7.76
CA ARG A 268 -7.75 11.05 7.28
C ARG A 268 -7.83 11.11 5.77
N VAL A 269 -6.91 10.44 5.09
CA VAL A 269 -6.94 10.29 3.62
C VAL A 269 -7.99 9.27 3.22
N LEU A 270 -8.17 8.20 3.98
CA LEU A 270 -9.27 7.24 3.74
C LEU A 270 -10.64 7.91 3.90
N ASP A 271 -10.84 8.77 4.89
CA ASP A 271 -12.08 9.56 5.02
C ASP A 271 -12.40 10.33 3.73
N TRP A 272 -11.42 11.09 3.23
CA TRP A 272 -11.60 11.82 1.98
C TRP A 272 -11.94 10.89 0.81
N ILE A 273 -11.25 9.75 0.69
CA ILE A 273 -11.53 8.73 -0.34
C ILE A 273 -12.97 8.19 -0.22
N LEU A 274 -13.44 7.89 0.99
CA LEU A 274 -14.80 7.39 1.23
C LEU A 274 -15.85 8.42 0.80
N ARG A 275 -15.64 9.70 1.17
CA ARG A 275 -16.51 10.81 0.77
C ARG A 275 -16.50 11.01 -0.74
N ARG A 276 -15.36 10.86 -1.40
CA ARG A 276 -15.26 10.87 -2.88
C ARG A 276 -15.97 9.69 -3.53
N CYS A 277 -15.96 8.50 -2.92
CA CYS A 277 -16.76 7.35 -3.38
C CYS A 277 -18.27 7.56 -3.25
N ASP A 278 -18.70 8.50 -2.41
CA ASP A 278 -20.09 8.96 -2.29
C ASP A 278 -20.37 10.21 -3.15
N ASP A 279 -19.44 10.58 -4.04
CA ASP A 279 -19.51 11.74 -4.92
C ASP A 279 -19.65 13.10 -4.20
N GLU A 280 -19.23 13.19 -2.93
CA GLU A 280 -19.20 14.48 -2.21
C GLU A 280 -18.24 15.47 -2.91
N PRO A 281 -18.63 16.74 -3.15
CA PRO A 281 -17.83 17.72 -3.89
C PRO A 281 -16.72 18.34 -3.01
N CYS A 282 -15.83 17.51 -2.46
CA CYS A 282 -14.75 17.90 -1.55
C CYS A 282 -13.35 17.90 -2.22
N HIS A 283 -13.28 18.28 -3.49
CA HIS A 283 -12.05 18.25 -4.27
C HIS A 283 -11.83 19.52 -5.09
N THR A 284 -10.60 19.72 -5.55
CA THR A 284 -10.22 20.70 -6.56
C THR A 284 -9.51 19.98 -7.70
N GLU A 285 -9.82 20.36 -8.93
CA GLU A 285 -9.18 19.79 -10.12
C GLU A 285 -7.78 20.36 -10.31
N THR A 286 -6.87 19.49 -10.74
CA THR A 286 -5.49 19.83 -11.06
C THR A 286 -5.04 19.10 -12.33
N PRO A 287 -3.90 19.46 -12.95
CA PRO A 287 -3.28 18.71 -14.04
C PRO A 287 -2.99 17.24 -13.73
N LEU A 288 -2.82 16.86 -12.45
CA LEU A 288 -2.60 15.46 -12.05
C LEU A 288 -3.88 14.67 -11.81
N GLY A 289 -5.02 15.33 -11.57
CA GLY A 289 -6.30 14.69 -11.23
C GLY A 289 -7.06 15.53 -10.21
N ASN A 290 -7.89 14.91 -9.38
CA ASN A 290 -8.58 15.63 -8.32
C ASN A 290 -7.83 15.46 -7.01
N VAL A 291 -7.56 16.56 -6.31
CA VAL A 291 -6.96 16.57 -4.97
C VAL A 291 -7.98 17.10 -3.96
N PRO A 292 -7.79 16.87 -2.65
CA PRO A 292 -8.64 17.46 -1.64
C PRO A 292 -8.70 18.98 -1.79
N ALA A 293 -9.91 19.55 -1.76
CA ALA A 293 -10.07 21.00 -1.68
C ALA A 293 -9.48 21.54 -0.36
N ALA A 294 -9.35 22.86 -0.26
CA ALA A 294 -9.03 23.51 1.02
C ALA A 294 -9.99 23.01 2.11
N ASP A 295 -9.44 22.66 3.27
CA ASP A 295 -10.16 22.12 4.44
C ASP A 295 -10.94 20.80 4.21
N ALA A 296 -10.76 20.13 3.07
CA ALA A 296 -11.44 18.87 2.78
C ALA A 296 -10.83 17.67 3.51
N LEU A 297 -9.57 17.78 3.98
CA LEU A 297 -8.91 16.80 4.83
C LEU A 297 -9.04 17.22 6.30
N ASN A 298 -9.53 16.30 7.14
CA ASN A 298 -9.49 16.53 8.59
C ASN A 298 -8.04 16.47 9.08
N THR A 299 -7.51 17.60 9.52
CA THR A 299 -6.17 17.74 10.11
C THR A 299 -6.21 18.05 11.62
N ASP A 300 -7.38 17.88 12.26
CA ASP A 300 -7.57 18.15 13.69
C ASP A 300 -6.58 17.35 14.53
N ASN A 301 -5.99 18.01 15.53
CA ASN A 301 -5.01 17.42 16.46
C ASN A 301 -3.70 16.96 15.79
N LEU A 302 -3.41 17.37 14.55
CA LEU A 302 -2.08 17.23 13.97
C LEU A 302 -1.24 18.49 14.26
N ALA A 303 0.08 18.30 14.35
CA ALA A 303 1.00 19.42 14.27
C ALA A 303 0.81 20.14 12.92
N ALA A 304 1.12 21.43 12.86
CA ALA A 304 0.98 22.23 11.65
C ALA A 304 1.63 21.52 10.44
N LEU A 305 0.80 21.22 9.44
CA LEU A 305 1.20 20.59 8.19
C LEU A 305 1.38 21.66 7.12
N ASP A 306 2.41 21.49 6.30
CA ASP A 306 2.60 22.28 5.09
C ASP A 306 1.72 21.70 3.97
N MET A 307 0.44 22.08 3.96
CA MET A 307 -0.54 21.60 2.98
C MET A 307 -0.14 21.97 1.56
N ASP A 308 0.46 23.14 1.38
CA ASP A 308 1.03 23.54 0.10
C ASP A 308 2.09 22.53 -0.33
N LYS A 309 3.11 22.22 0.48
CA LYS A 309 4.09 21.19 0.10
C LYS A 309 3.51 19.79 -0.04
N LEU A 310 2.45 19.42 0.68
CA LEU A 310 1.82 18.10 0.54
C LEU A 310 1.14 17.91 -0.82
N PHE A 311 0.50 18.96 -1.32
CA PHE A 311 -0.26 18.95 -2.56
C PHE A 311 0.39 19.71 -3.71
N ARG A 312 1.52 20.35 -3.46
CA ARG A 312 2.27 21.10 -4.48
C ARG A 312 2.56 20.14 -5.61
N GLU A 313 2.04 20.51 -6.75
CA GLU A 313 2.42 19.94 -8.01
C GLU A 313 3.75 20.59 -8.32
N ASP A 314 4.85 19.95 -7.90
CA ASP A 314 6.17 20.35 -8.36
C ASP A 314 6.24 19.98 -9.85
N LEU A 315 5.59 20.81 -10.68
CA LEU A 315 5.59 20.80 -12.13
C LEU A 315 6.79 21.57 -12.77
N PRO A 316 7.97 21.84 -12.14
CA PRO A 316 9.13 22.26 -12.93
C PRO A 316 9.74 21.06 -13.67
N ARG A 317 10.59 21.37 -14.67
CA ARG A 317 11.47 20.54 -15.53
C ARG A 317 11.63 19.03 -15.21
N ALA A 318 11.72 18.65 -13.94
CA ALA A 318 11.71 17.27 -13.48
C ALA A 318 10.50 16.45 -13.93
N MET A 319 9.29 17.02 -14.05
CA MET A 319 8.14 16.28 -14.59
C MET A 319 8.25 16.05 -16.11
N TRP A 320 8.89 16.97 -16.87
CA TRP A 320 9.21 16.70 -18.28
C TRP A 320 10.17 15.53 -18.42
N GLU A 321 11.19 15.47 -17.56
CA GLU A 321 12.04 14.28 -17.49
C GLU A 321 11.28 13.03 -17.05
N GLU A 322 10.29 13.13 -16.15
CA GLU A 322 9.44 11.99 -15.78
C GLU A 322 8.57 11.53 -16.95
N LEU A 323 7.98 12.46 -17.70
CA LEU A 323 7.21 12.16 -18.91
C LEU A 323 8.09 11.54 -19.99
N ASP A 324 9.32 12.04 -20.17
CA ASP A 324 10.29 11.45 -21.10
C ASP A 324 10.75 10.06 -20.63
N LYS A 325 11.01 9.88 -19.33
CA LYS A 325 11.33 8.57 -18.72
C LYS A 325 10.15 7.60 -18.91
N LEU A 326 8.92 8.05 -18.67
CA LEU A 326 7.71 7.26 -18.89
C LEU A 326 7.54 6.87 -20.35
N ARG A 327 7.66 7.85 -21.26
CA ARG A 327 7.57 7.65 -22.71
C ARG A 327 8.62 6.67 -23.22
N ASN A 328 9.85 6.76 -22.73
CA ASN A 328 10.93 5.85 -23.09
C ASN A 328 10.69 4.44 -22.54
N ASN A 329 10.20 4.31 -21.31
CA ASN A 329 9.87 3.01 -20.75
C ASN A 329 8.73 2.32 -21.49
N ILE A 330 7.65 3.04 -21.81
CA ILE A 330 6.54 2.49 -22.62
C ILE A 330 7.02 2.05 -24.02
N LYS A 331 7.99 2.76 -24.60
CA LYS A 331 8.56 2.38 -25.90
C LYS A 331 9.51 1.18 -25.83
N GLN A 332 10.10 0.90 -24.67
CA GLN A 332 11.06 -0.19 -24.47
C GLN A 332 10.41 -1.47 -23.96
N SER A 333 9.24 -1.38 -23.32
CA SER A 333 8.40 -2.49 -22.87
C SER A 333 7.58 -3.09 -24.00
#